data_AF-A0A3A0GCZ8-F1
#
_entry.id   AF-A0A3A0GCZ8-F1
#
_cell.length_a   1.000
_cell.length_b   1.000
_cell.length_c   1.000
_cell.angle_alpha   90.00
_cell.angle_beta   90.00
_cell.angle_gamma   90.00
#
_symmetry.space_group_name_H-M   'P 1'
#
loop_
_entity.id
_entity.type
_entity.pdbx_description
1 polymer ?
#
loop_
_entity_poly.entity_id
_entity_poly.type
_entity_poly.pdbx_seq_one_letter_code
_entity_poly.pdbx_strand_id
1 'polypeptide(L)'
;MIMTMRRRRHAPASARSLSPCPDRAARARAGLGVGAPADVRRRHVLMVLVVLALAAPAGWALAEEAGGGVQPDGLRPVAPAAIAAALAVSPPPAAVGAEADLDSAAAPRDDAPASPPGVLAAVDETTVIDTFERADWPTGTTGDNRWLPQTLLDLRQPAGGRRWASSPCQAADGTRSLCPICGGPAGAGYRCGEPYPADTSPSVLLRLDLSKRQNMERLDLVMDVWADAAPDEGLFVNYVAYDRSGDVAERRPIYSATGRLSAWARGQRLNLLDVRDALDPAWRASFAGRVVHVELLFHSHGSTPGGAGIFVDNVRLVSRAATVPVTPVPTPSIGAVYCPAGTTCGSLQVEAFIDYRCDGNYQQGVDRKLGRQWVEVLAGATPLGAFTKPSGSTFFRLPIDQPMTVSFTLPAGHKMCANSPNPLTLTAGDFGRSLRKKIRFRVVPLR
;
A
#
# COMPACT_ATOMS: atom_id res chain seq x y z
N MET A 1 -61.34 4.37 -29.72
CA MET A 1 -61.85 3.36 -28.77
C MET A 1 -61.04 3.51 -27.49
N ILE A 2 -61.58 4.25 -26.51
CA ILE A 2 -60.89 4.70 -25.30
C ILE A 2 -61.52 3.94 -24.14
N MET A 3 -60.72 3.19 -23.39
CA MET A 3 -61.20 2.41 -22.25
C MET A 3 -60.72 3.04 -20.95
N THR A 4 -61.68 3.61 -20.22
CA THR A 4 -61.59 4.15 -18.86
C THR A 4 -62.10 3.11 -17.86
N MET A 5 -61.31 2.75 -16.84
CA MET A 5 -61.79 2.32 -15.51
C MET A 5 -60.71 2.64 -14.48
N ARG A 6 -60.87 3.62 -13.58
CA ARG A 6 -61.68 3.74 -12.35
C ARG A 6 -60.93 3.25 -11.09
N ARG A 7 -60.64 4.26 -10.25
CA ARG A 7 -60.03 4.26 -8.92
C ARG A 7 -60.66 3.27 -7.92
N ARG A 8 -59.82 2.73 -7.02
CA ARG A 8 -60.15 2.55 -5.60
C ARG A 8 -59.07 3.19 -4.73
N ARG A 9 -59.54 3.91 -3.71
CA ARG A 9 -58.76 4.63 -2.69
C ARG A 9 -58.48 3.68 -1.52
N HIS A 10 -57.28 3.75 -0.94
CA HIS A 10 -57.08 3.61 0.51
C HIS A 10 -56.03 4.62 0.97
N ALA A 11 -56.30 5.24 2.11
CA ALA A 11 -55.60 6.35 2.74
C ALA A 11 -54.39 5.86 3.58
N PRO A 12 -53.52 6.78 4.07
CA PRO A 12 -52.15 6.47 4.47
C PRO A 12 -52.05 6.14 5.97
N ALA A 13 -51.14 5.20 6.31
CA ALA A 13 -50.74 4.94 7.68
C ALA A 13 -49.39 5.61 7.97
N SER A 14 -49.49 6.66 8.79
CA SER A 14 -48.55 7.21 9.77
C SER A 14 -47.05 6.90 9.67
N ALA A 15 -46.30 7.99 9.51
CA ALA A 15 -44.91 8.13 9.87
C ALA A 15 -44.65 7.72 11.34
N ARG A 16 -43.61 6.91 11.57
CA ARG A 16 -42.93 6.81 12.86
C ARG A 16 -41.45 7.13 12.68
N SER A 17 -41.10 8.27 13.25
CA SER A 17 -39.77 8.66 13.70
C SER A 17 -39.12 7.52 14.52
N LEU A 18 -37.90 7.15 14.16
CA LEU A 18 -36.99 6.39 15.02
C LEU A 18 -35.72 7.21 15.19
N SER A 19 -35.64 7.85 16.35
CA SER A 19 -34.44 8.47 16.92
C SER A 19 -33.44 7.43 17.45
N PRO A 20 -32.19 7.83 17.73
CA PRO A 20 -31.02 6.94 17.79
C PRO A 20 -30.74 6.35 19.18
N CYS A 21 -29.76 5.42 19.20
CA CYS A 21 -29.07 4.73 20.30
C CYS A 21 -29.28 5.26 21.74
N PRO A 22 -29.54 4.37 22.72
CA PRO A 22 -29.34 4.72 24.12
C PRO A 22 -27.93 4.35 24.61
N ASP A 23 -27.28 5.35 25.22
CA ASP A 23 -26.18 5.20 26.17
C ASP A 23 -26.52 4.20 27.28
N ARG A 24 -25.56 3.33 27.63
CA ARG A 24 -25.58 2.52 28.86
C ARG A 24 -24.58 3.09 29.86
N ALA A 25 -25.09 3.89 30.78
CA ALA A 25 -24.50 4.14 32.09
C ALA A 25 -25.51 3.76 33.18
N ALA A 26 -24.98 3.18 34.27
CA ALA A 26 -25.61 2.90 35.56
C ALA A 26 -26.62 1.73 35.66
N ARG A 27 -26.19 0.64 36.32
CA ARG A 27 -26.57 0.29 37.71
C ARG A 27 -26.13 -1.13 38.06
N ALA A 28 -25.33 -1.25 39.12
CA ALA A 28 -25.60 -2.15 40.25
C ALA A 28 -24.54 -1.96 41.35
N ARG A 29 -24.83 -1.06 42.30
CA ARG A 29 -24.37 -1.18 43.69
C ARG A 29 -25.60 -1.63 44.49
N ALA A 30 -25.52 -2.79 45.12
CA ALA A 30 -25.98 -3.09 46.48
C ALA A 30 -25.92 -4.59 46.72
N GLY A 31 -25.17 -5.03 47.73
CA GLY A 31 -25.41 -6.34 48.35
C GLY A 31 -24.17 -7.11 48.81
N LEU A 32 -23.80 -6.88 50.06
CA LEU A 32 -23.19 -7.84 51.00
C LEU A 32 -21.72 -8.22 50.81
N GLY A 33 -20.89 -7.60 51.66
CA GLY A 33 -19.60 -8.14 52.03
C GLY A 33 -19.64 -8.94 53.33
N VAL A 34 -18.51 -9.64 53.52
CA VAL A 34 -17.90 -10.16 54.74
C VAL A 34 -18.43 -11.49 55.28
N GLY A 35 -17.60 -12.52 55.05
CA GLY A 35 -17.68 -13.84 55.68
C GLY A 35 -16.58 -14.78 55.17
N ALA A 36 -15.33 -14.55 55.60
CA ALA A 36 -14.30 -15.60 55.68
C ALA A 36 -14.11 -15.92 57.18
N PRO A 37 -13.46 -17.02 57.62
CA PRO A 37 -12.60 -17.95 56.89
C PRO A 37 -12.80 -19.45 57.23
N ALA A 38 -12.15 -20.37 56.48
CA ALA A 38 -11.52 -21.58 57.01
C ALA A 38 -10.79 -22.40 55.91
N ASP A 39 -9.46 -22.29 55.96
CA ASP A 39 -8.41 -23.29 55.77
C ASP A 39 -8.83 -24.78 55.61
N VAL A 40 -8.48 -25.42 54.48
CA VAL A 40 -8.05 -26.83 54.43
C VAL A 40 -7.00 -27.02 53.33
N ARG A 41 -5.77 -27.35 53.77
CA ARG A 41 -4.65 -27.87 52.96
C ARG A 41 -4.98 -29.25 52.36
N ARG A 42 -4.58 -29.50 51.11
CA ARG A 42 -3.53 -30.49 50.73
C ARG A 42 -3.58 -30.82 49.22
N ARG A 43 -2.39 -30.70 48.61
CA ARG A 43 -1.77 -31.48 47.51
C ARG A 43 -2.67 -32.46 46.76
N HIS A 44 -2.59 -32.48 45.43
CA HIS A 44 -2.17 -33.65 44.62
C HIS A 44 -1.62 -33.13 43.28
N VAL A 45 -0.32 -33.36 43.07
CA VAL A 45 0.30 -33.39 41.75
C VAL A 45 -0.08 -34.74 41.15
N LEU A 46 -0.74 -34.77 39.99
CA LEU A 46 -0.82 -35.98 39.19
C LEU A 46 -0.66 -35.65 37.71
N MET A 47 0.53 -36.02 37.24
CA MET A 47 0.90 -36.25 35.86
C MET A 47 0.13 -37.46 35.33
N VAL A 48 -0.57 -37.32 34.20
CA VAL A 48 -1.10 -38.45 33.44
C VAL A 48 -0.74 -38.28 31.97
N LEU A 49 0.32 -39.00 31.59
CA LEU A 49 0.55 -39.55 30.25
C LEU A 49 -0.44 -40.71 30.03
N VAL A 50 -0.83 -41.00 28.77
CA VAL A 50 -1.47 -42.23 28.19
C VAL A 50 -2.60 -41.80 27.22
N VAL A 51 -2.77 -42.27 25.97
CA VAL A 51 -2.08 -43.26 25.13
C VAL A 51 -2.49 -43.00 23.66
N LEU A 52 -1.54 -43.16 22.74
CA LEU A 52 -1.79 -43.33 21.30
C LEU A 52 -2.43 -44.70 21.04
N ALA A 53 -3.56 -44.75 20.33
CA ALA A 53 -4.08 -45.99 19.75
C ALA A 53 -4.60 -45.75 18.32
N LEU A 54 -3.81 -46.28 17.37
CA LEU A 54 -4.22 -47.09 16.22
C LEU A 54 -5.36 -46.61 15.32
N ALA A 55 -4.98 -46.17 14.11
CA ALA A 55 -5.66 -46.60 12.89
C ALA A 55 -4.61 -46.76 11.78
N ALA A 56 -4.20 -48.00 11.54
CA ALA A 56 -3.54 -48.40 10.30
C ALA A 56 -4.62 -48.81 9.28
N PRO A 57 -4.41 -48.57 7.99
CA PRO A 57 -4.92 -49.45 6.96
C PRO A 57 -3.80 -50.40 6.52
N ALA A 58 -4.12 -51.70 6.50
CA ALA A 58 -3.48 -52.68 5.63
C ALA A 58 -3.44 -52.10 4.21
N GLY A 59 -2.29 -52.00 3.54
CA GLY A 59 -1.44 -53.11 3.15
C GLY A 59 -1.95 -53.60 1.79
N TRP A 60 -1.21 -53.32 0.72
CA TRP A 60 -1.07 -54.14 -0.50
C TRP A 60 0.37 -53.90 -1.02
N ALA A 61 0.97 -54.99 -1.46
CA ALA A 61 2.41 -55.18 -1.56
C ALA A 61 2.99 -54.85 -2.95
N LEU A 62 4.25 -54.41 -2.92
CA LEU A 62 5.39 -54.73 -3.77
C LEU A 62 5.26 -54.69 -5.31
N ALA A 63 6.05 -53.78 -5.91
CA ALA A 63 7.02 -54.14 -6.95
C ALA A 63 8.22 -53.18 -6.88
N GLU A 64 9.42 -53.73 -6.67
CA GLU A 64 10.70 -53.08 -6.91
C GLU A 64 10.90 -52.82 -8.41
N GLU A 65 11.48 -51.67 -8.79
CA GLU A 65 12.78 -51.64 -9.47
C GLU A 65 13.37 -50.22 -9.55
N ALA A 66 14.69 -50.21 -9.63
CA ALA A 66 15.66 -49.13 -9.54
C ALA A 66 15.39 -47.88 -10.43
N GLY A 67 15.79 -46.71 -9.90
CA GLY A 67 16.00 -45.51 -10.72
C GLY A 67 16.29 -44.26 -9.91
N GLY A 68 17.54 -43.78 -9.94
CA GLY A 68 18.00 -42.62 -9.19
C GLY A 68 17.22 -41.33 -9.45
N GLY A 69 17.07 -40.52 -8.41
CA GLY A 69 16.48 -39.19 -8.49
C GLY A 69 16.89 -38.36 -7.28
N VAL A 70 17.60 -37.27 -7.55
CA VAL A 70 17.95 -36.21 -6.60
C VAL A 70 16.69 -35.72 -5.88
N GLN A 71 16.74 -35.70 -4.55
CA GLN A 71 15.65 -35.28 -3.69
C GLN A 71 15.65 -33.74 -3.57
N PRO A 72 14.57 -33.04 -3.95
CA PRO A 72 14.44 -31.63 -3.61
C PRO A 72 13.93 -31.51 -2.17
N ASP A 73 14.71 -30.84 -1.32
CA ASP A 73 14.24 -30.32 -0.03
C ASP A 73 13.09 -29.33 -0.29
N GLY A 74 11.87 -29.76 -0.01
CA GLY A 74 10.67 -28.95 -0.23
C GLY A 74 9.56 -29.34 0.74
N LEU A 75 9.05 -28.32 1.43
CA LEU A 75 7.81 -28.28 2.21
C LEU A 75 7.84 -29.01 3.57
N ARG A 76 8.32 -28.28 4.59
CA ARG A 76 7.81 -28.50 5.95
C ARG A 76 6.39 -27.94 6.02
N PRO A 77 5.36 -28.74 6.37
CA PRO A 77 4.08 -28.19 6.76
C PRO A 77 4.30 -27.32 8.01
N VAL A 78 3.87 -26.05 7.95
CA VAL A 78 3.76 -25.22 9.14
C VAL A 78 2.67 -25.84 10.00
N ALA A 79 3.08 -26.60 11.00
CA ALA A 79 2.18 -27.24 11.94
C ALA A 79 1.32 -26.19 12.67
N PRO A 80 0.12 -26.55 13.15
CA PRO A 80 -0.76 -25.68 13.97
C PRO A 80 -0.05 -25.00 15.16
N ALA A 81 1.09 -25.55 15.60
CA ALA A 81 1.92 -25.01 16.66
C ALA A 81 2.52 -23.61 16.39
N ALA A 82 2.77 -23.24 15.12
CA ALA A 82 3.34 -21.92 14.81
C ALA A 82 2.31 -20.78 14.98
N ILE A 83 1.03 -21.07 14.76
CA ILE A 83 -0.08 -20.14 15.00
C ILE A 83 -0.35 -20.00 16.51
N ALA A 84 -0.27 -21.10 17.25
CA ALA A 84 -0.36 -21.08 18.71
C ALA A 84 0.80 -20.30 19.37
N ALA A 85 2.01 -20.32 18.79
CA ALA A 85 3.14 -19.55 19.28
C ALA A 85 3.00 -18.03 19.02
N ALA A 86 2.35 -17.62 17.91
CA ALA A 86 2.06 -16.21 17.61
C ALA A 86 1.03 -15.60 18.59
N LEU A 87 0.11 -16.41 19.12
CA LEU A 87 -0.88 -16.01 20.14
C LEU A 87 -0.24 -15.71 21.51
N ALA A 88 1.04 -16.04 21.72
CA ALA A 88 1.69 -15.98 23.02
C ALA A 88 2.61 -14.75 23.26
N VAL A 89 2.74 -13.80 22.32
CA VAL A 89 3.76 -12.73 22.42
C VAL A 89 3.24 -11.31 22.15
N SER A 90 3.49 -10.46 23.16
CA SER A 90 3.49 -8.98 23.21
C SER A 90 2.18 -8.21 23.51
N PRO A 91 2.10 -7.50 24.66
CA PRO A 91 1.10 -6.45 24.88
C PRO A 91 1.45 -5.16 24.10
N PRO A 92 0.46 -4.36 23.69
CA PRO A 92 0.69 -3.09 23.00
C PRO A 92 1.26 -2.00 23.95
N PRO A 93 1.97 -0.98 23.41
CA PRO A 93 2.42 0.15 24.21
C PRO A 93 1.24 0.98 24.72
N ALA A 94 1.32 1.40 25.98
CA ALA A 94 0.32 2.22 26.64
C ALA A 94 0.17 3.59 25.96
N ALA A 95 -1.07 3.97 25.66
CA ALA A 95 -1.43 5.33 25.33
C ALA A 95 -1.33 6.20 26.60
N VAL A 96 -0.47 7.21 26.58
CA VAL A 96 -0.46 8.28 27.58
C VAL A 96 -0.88 9.56 26.89
N GLY A 97 -2.10 10.00 27.20
CA GLY A 97 -2.51 11.39 27.02
C GLY A 97 -2.07 12.21 28.22
N ALA A 98 -1.64 13.43 27.97
CA ALA A 98 -1.70 14.52 28.94
C ALA A 98 -1.78 15.83 28.17
N GLU A 99 -2.94 16.47 28.26
CA GLU A 99 -3.15 17.88 27.97
C GLU A 99 -2.29 18.71 28.94
N ALA A 100 -1.65 19.76 28.43
CA ALA A 100 -1.10 20.83 29.23
C ALA A 100 -1.41 22.16 28.54
N ASP A 101 -2.43 22.82 29.06
CA ASP A 101 -2.70 24.25 28.95
C ASP A 101 -1.46 25.02 29.43
N LEU A 102 -0.97 25.97 28.63
CA LEU A 102 -0.05 27.01 29.09
C LEU A 102 -0.17 28.25 28.20
N ASP A 103 -1.01 29.14 28.70
CA ASP A 103 -1.15 30.53 28.33
C ASP A 103 0.15 31.29 28.64
N SER A 104 0.78 31.93 27.65
CA SER A 104 1.77 32.99 27.87
C SER A 104 2.00 33.81 26.61
N ALA A 105 1.48 35.03 26.66
CA ALA A 105 1.75 36.13 25.75
C ALA A 105 3.24 36.55 25.81
N ALA A 106 3.89 36.64 24.64
CA ALA A 106 5.13 37.41 24.47
C ALA A 106 5.17 38.07 23.07
N ALA A 107 5.64 39.31 23.07
CA ALA A 107 5.59 40.35 22.04
C ALA A 107 6.20 40.01 20.66
N PRO A 108 5.84 40.74 19.58
CA PRO A 108 6.32 40.47 18.23
C PRO A 108 7.79 40.88 18.07
N ARG A 109 8.63 39.92 17.69
CA ARG A 109 9.96 40.17 17.11
C ARG A 109 9.85 40.00 15.60
N ASP A 110 9.91 41.12 14.88
CA ASP A 110 10.16 41.17 13.44
C ASP A 110 11.60 40.74 13.15
N ASP A 111 11.83 39.44 13.08
CA ASP A 111 13.02 38.83 12.49
C ASP A 111 12.61 37.47 11.91
N ALA A 112 11.76 37.49 10.88
CA ALA A 112 11.47 36.31 10.10
C ALA A 112 12.66 36.03 9.17
N PRO A 113 13.40 34.92 9.32
CA PRO A 113 14.36 34.51 8.30
C PRO A 113 13.60 34.29 6.99
N ALA A 114 14.07 34.92 5.92
CA ALA A 114 13.53 34.76 4.58
C ALA A 114 13.35 33.25 4.30
N SER A 115 12.10 32.84 4.11
CA SER A 115 11.78 31.44 3.82
C SER A 115 12.60 30.99 2.60
N PRO A 116 13.36 29.89 2.68
CA PRO A 116 14.09 29.38 1.53
C PRO A 116 13.08 29.06 0.40
N PRO A 117 13.44 29.33 -0.87
CA PRO A 117 12.52 29.14 -1.98
C PRO A 117 12.14 27.67 -2.14
N GLY A 118 10.86 27.38 -1.93
CA GLY A 118 10.09 26.41 -2.72
C GLY A 118 10.40 24.93 -2.58
N VAL A 119 10.62 24.40 -1.38
CA VAL A 119 10.31 22.98 -1.13
C VAL A 119 8.80 22.89 -0.97
N LEU A 120 8.09 22.36 -1.97
CA LEU A 120 6.71 21.92 -1.75
C LEU A 120 6.79 20.85 -0.65
N ALA A 121 6.30 21.17 0.54
CA ALA A 121 6.23 20.21 1.62
C ALA A 121 5.48 18.97 1.09
N ALA A 122 6.12 17.81 1.13
CA ALA A 122 5.50 16.58 0.69
C ALA A 122 4.29 16.30 1.61
N VAL A 123 3.08 16.45 1.06
CA VAL A 123 1.82 16.23 1.77
C VAL A 123 1.49 14.74 1.75
N ASP A 124 0.99 14.23 2.87
CA ASP A 124 0.45 12.86 2.94
C ASP A 124 -0.81 12.76 2.07
N GLU A 125 -0.78 11.86 1.10
CA GLU A 125 -1.94 11.48 0.30
C GLU A 125 -2.62 10.28 0.95
N THR A 126 -3.93 10.37 1.15
CA THR A 126 -4.76 9.26 1.65
C THR A 126 -5.68 8.76 0.55
N THR A 127 -5.58 7.48 0.21
CA THR A 127 -6.48 6.80 -0.73
C THR A 127 -7.33 5.79 0.03
N VAL A 128 -8.65 6.02 0.10
CA VAL A 128 -9.58 5.07 0.70
C VAL A 128 -9.68 3.83 -0.19
N ILE A 129 -9.48 2.65 0.39
CA ILE A 129 -9.67 1.37 -0.28
C ILE A 129 -11.11 0.91 -0.07
N ASP A 130 -11.57 0.85 1.18
CA ASP A 130 -12.92 0.40 1.51
C ASP A 130 -13.35 0.91 2.90
N THR A 131 -14.62 1.28 3.01
CA THR A 131 -15.31 1.61 4.27
C THR A 131 -16.43 0.63 4.58
N PHE A 132 -16.60 -0.42 3.75
CA PHE A 132 -17.57 -1.51 3.91
C PHE A 132 -19.03 -1.10 4.05
N GLU A 133 -19.41 0.14 3.71
CA GLU A 133 -20.80 0.63 3.74
C GLU A 133 -21.74 -0.13 2.78
N ARG A 134 -21.16 -0.86 1.82
CA ARG A 134 -21.91 -1.64 0.83
C ARG A 134 -22.39 -2.97 1.37
N ALA A 135 -23.71 -3.20 1.28
CA ALA A 135 -24.35 -4.44 1.69
C ALA A 135 -23.91 -5.67 0.91
N ASP A 136 -23.58 -5.47 -0.37
CA ASP A 136 -23.29 -6.49 -1.37
C ASP A 136 -21.79 -6.84 -1.44
N TRP A 137 -21.00 -6.40 -0.47
CA TRP A 137 -19.56 -6.72 -0.37
C TRP A 137 -19.33 -8.24 -0.20
N PRO A 138 -18.32 -8.84 -0.85
CA PRO A 138 -17.36 -8.23 -1.78
C PRO A 138 -17.85 -8.21 -3.24
N THR A 139 -19.03 -8.78 -3.52
CA THR A 139 -19.57 -9.07 -4.86
C THR A 139 -20.18 -7.88 -5.60
N GLY A 140 -20.00 -6.65 -5.11
CA GLY A 140 -20.67 -5.49 -5.67
C GLY A 140 -20.43 -5.33 -7.18
N THR A 141 -21.49 -5.06 -7.93
CA THR A 141 -21.57 -5.00 -9.41
C THR A 141 -20.69 -3.94 -10.10
N THR A 142 -19.89 -3.19 -9.35
CA THR A 142 -18.84 -2.33 -9.87
C THR A 142 -17.57 -3.16 -9.90
N GLY A 143 -16.97 -3.39 -11.08
CA GLY A 143 -15.81 -4.27 -11.31
C GLY A 143 -14.50 -3.90 -10.61
N ASP A 144 -14.56 -3.50 -9.34
CA ASP A 144 -13.44 -3.23 -8.46
C ASP A 144 -12.97 -4.58 -7.86
N ASN A 145 -12.25 -5.35 -8.69
CA ASN A 145 -11.67 -6.66 -8.35
C ASN A 145 -10.52 -6.57 -7.33
N ARG A 146 -10.59 -5.65 -6.36
CA ARG A 146 -9.57 -5.47 -5.32
C ARG A 146 -9.71 -6.52 -4.23
N TRP A 147 -10.94 -6.85 -3.86
CA TRP A 147 -11.24 -7.91 -2.92
C TRP A 147 -11.53 -9.20 -3.67
N LEU A 148 -10.63 -10.17 -3.54
CA LEU A 148 -10.78 -11.46 -4.19
C LEU A 148 -11.42 -12.44 -3.20
N PRO A 149 -12.54 -13.09 -3.57
CA PRO A 149 -13.12 -14.14 -2.74
C PRO A 149 -12.13 -15.30 -2.61
N GLN A 150 -12.14 -15.92 -1.41
CA GLN A 150 -11.17 -16.90 -0.90
C GLN A 150 -11.02 -18.19 -1.72
N THR A 151 -11.77 -18.38 -2.81
CA THR A 151 -11.68 -19.57 -3.67
C THR A 151 -10.27 -19.83 -4.24
N LEU A 152 -9.32 -18.89 -4.09
CA LEU A 152 -7.91 -19.01 -4.50
C LEU A 152 -6.96 -19.57 -3.42
N LEU A 153 -7.37 -19.68 -2.15
CA LEU A 153 -6.45 -20.00 -1.03
C LEU A 153 -6.59 -21.41 -0.44
N ASP A 154 -7.48 -22.26 -0.98
CA ASP A 154 -7.67 -23.68 -0.65
C ASP A 154 -7.63 -24.05 0.86
N LEU A 155 -8.03 -23.12 1.74
CA LEU A 155 -8.18 -23.39 3.16
C LEU A 155 -9.52 -24.06 3.41
N ARG A 156 -9.67 -25.33 2.97
CA ARG A 156 -10.74 -26.31 3.32
C ARG A 156 -12.02 -25.72 3.92
N GLN A 157 -12.62 -24.72 3.29
CA GLN A 157 -13.90 -24.21 3.72
C GLN A 157 -14.96 -25.04 3.01
N PRO A 158 -15.76 -25.84 3.73
CA PRO A 158 -16.84 -26.57 3.08
C PRO A 158 -17.74 -25.56 2.35
N ALA A 159 -18.14 -25.92 1.13
CA ALA A 159 -19.09 -25.12 0.35
C ALA A 159 -20.33 -24.84 1.24
N GLY A 160 -20.60 -23.56 1.50
CA GLY A 160 -21.69 -23.12 2.41
C GLY A 160 -21.25 -22.61 3.79
N GLY A 161 -19.94 -22.58 4.09
CA GLY A 161 -19.39 -22.05 5.34
C GLY A 161 -19.55 -20.54 5.56
N ARG A 162 -19.16 -20.09 6.75
CA ARG A 162 -19.11 -18.68 7.16
C ARG A 162 -18.00 -17.94 6.42
N ARG A 163 -18.28 -16.69 6.02
CA ARG A 163 -17.40 -15.87 5.18
C ARG A 163 -17.33 -14.45 5.69
N TRP A 164 -16.30 -13.74 5.23
CA TRP A 164 -16.20 -12.30 5.37
C TRP A 164 -17.38 -11.61 4.67
N ALA A 165 -18.01 -10.64 5.34
CA ALA A 165 -19.07 -9.81 4.79
C ALA A 165 -19.17 -8.45 5.51
N SER A 166 -19.76 -7.48 4.83
CA SER A 166 -20.19 -6.22 5.47
C SER A 166 -21.32 -6.48 6.47
N SER A 167 -21.16 -5.94 7.68
CA SER A 167 -22.07 -6.14 8.81
C SER A 167 -22.39 -4.80 9.49
N PRO A 168 -23.62 -4.60 10.00
CA PRO A 168 -23.94 -3.42 10.80
C PRO A 168 -23.37 -3.47 12.23
N CYS A 169 -22.67 -4.55 12.60
CA CYS A 169 -22.10 -4.71 13.92
C CYS A 169 -20.76 -4.00 14.03
N GLN A 170 -20.52 -3.30 15.15
CA GLN A 170 -19.23 -2.66 15.45
C GLN A 170 -18.69 -1.91 14.22
N ALA A 171 -19.31 -0.80 13.84
CA ALA A 171 -18.75 0.12 12.84
C ALA A 171 -17.81 1.10 13.54
N ALA A 172 -16.64 1.39 12.97
CA ALA A 172 -15.73 2.38 13.54
C ALA A 172 -16.25 3.79 13.23
N ASP A 173 -16.64 3.98 11.98
CA ASP A 173 -17.35 5.14 11.47
C ASP A 173 -18.49 4.66 10.56
N GLY A 174 -19.46 5.53 10.26
CA GLY A 174 -20.57 5.15 9.37
C GLY A 174 -21.53 4.13 9.97
N THR A 175 -21.95 3.14 9.17
CA THR A 175 -23.02 2.19 9.55
C THR A 175 -22.62 0.73 9.48
N ARG A 176 -21.46 0.39 8.89
CA ARG A 176 -21.06 -1.00 8.68
C ARG A 176 -19.55 -1.18 8.81
N SER A 177 -19.14 -2.38 9.17
CA SER A 177 -17.75 -2.83 9.15
C SER A 177 -17.63 -4.20 8.51
N LEU A 178 -16.39 -4.61 8.28
CA LEU A 178 -16.08 -5.92 7.78
C LEU A 178 -16.05 -6.95 8.91
N CYS A 179 -16.87 -8.01 8.79
CA CYS A 179 -17.01 -9.09 9.74
C CYS A 179 -16.64 -10.45 9.11
N PRO A 180 -15.72 -11.24 9.70
CA PRO A 180 -15.20 -12.49 9.14
C PRO A 180 -16.19 -13.64 9.04
N ILE A 181 -17.27 -13.62 9.83
CA ILE A 181 -18.21 -14.75 9.93
C ILE A 181 -19.65 -14.39 9.54
N CYS A 182 -19.92 -13.13 9.23
CA CYS A 182 -21.28 -12.62 8.98
C CYS A 182 -21.80 -12.96 7.57
N GLY A 183 -20.94 -13.46 6.68
CA GLY A 183 -21.26 -13.83 5.31
C GLY A 183 -21.51 -15.32 5.12
N GLY A 184 -22.13 -15.66 3.98
CA GLY A 184 -22.45 -17.04 3.61
C GLY A 184 -23.67 -17.62 4.33
N PRO A 185 -24.14 -18.81 3.93
CA PRO A 185 -25.35 -19.43 4.48
C PRO A 185 -25.31 -19.62 6.00
N ALA A 186 -24.16 -20.03 6.55
CA ALA A 186 -23.97 -20.21 7.99
C ALA A 186 -23.73 -18.91 8.76
N GLY A 187 -23.43 -17.80 8.07
CA GLY A 187 -23.15 -16.48 8.65
C GLY A 187 -24.35 -15.53 8.67
N ALA A 188 -25.32 -15.73 7.77
CA ALA A 188 -26.47 -14.85 7.58
C ALA A 188 -27.35 -14.65 8.84
N GLY A 189 -27.31 -15.59 9.78
CA GLY A 189 -28.06 -15.51 11.04
C GLY A 189 -27.31 -14.85 12.20
N TYR A 190 -26.04 -14.48 12.03
CA TYR A 190 -25.19 -13.98 13.09
C TYR A 190 -25.65 -12.60 13.60
N ARG A 191 -25.74 -12.42 14.92
CA ARG A 191 -26.18 -11.16 15.55
C ARG A 191 -25.03 -10.46 16.27
N CYS A 192 -25.09 -9.13 16.34
CA CYS A 192 -24.07 -8.34 17.02
C CYS A 192 -23.96 -8.70 18.50
N GLY A 193 -22.75 -8.97 18.96
CA GLY A 193 -22.45 -9.36 20.34
C GLY A 193 -22.67 -10.83 20.66
N GLU A 194 -23.10 -11.65 19.69
CA GLU A 194 -23.01 -13.10 19.85
C GLU A 194 -21.53 -13.53 19.92
N PRO A 195 -21.21 -14.62 20.63
CA PRO A 195 -19.88 -15.23 20.56
C PRO A 195 -19.55 -15.72 19.16
N TYR A 196 -18.31 -15.53 18.73
CA TYR A 196 -17.83 -16.16 17.50
C TYR A 196 -17.79 -17.69 17.66
N PRO A 197 -18.13 -18.45 16.61
CA PRO A 197 -18.09 -19.89 16.64
C PRO A 197 -16.64 -20.39 16.65
N ALA A 198 -16.40 -21.39 17.48
CA ALA A 198 -15.12 -22.05 17.56
C ALA A 198 -14.73 -22.76 16.24
N ASP A 199 -13.46 -23.12 16.09
CA ASP A 199 -12.89 -23.84 14.94
C ASP A 199 -13.25 -23.22 13.57
N THR A 200 -13.30 -21.90 13.50
CA THR A 200 -13.69 -21.16 12.29
C THR A 200 -12.52 -20.32 11.77
N SER A 201 -12.16 -20.50 10.49
CA SER A 201 -10.98 -19.85 9.86
C SER A 201 -11.26 -19.26 8.47
N PRO A 202 -12.10 -18.22 8.35
CA PRO A 202 -12.37 -17.55 7.10
C PRO A 202 -11.27 -16.57 6.75
N SER A 203 -10.97 -16.43 5.46
CA SER A 203 -10.03 -15.43 4.96
C SER A 203 -10.55 -14.68 3.74
N VAL A 204 -10.00 -13.50 3.50
CA VAL A 204 -10.27 -12.72 2.30
C VAL A 204 -8.99 -12.04 1.82
N LEU A 205 -8.84 -11.91 0.50
CA LEU A 205 -7.66 -11.34 -0.12
C LEU A 205 -7.92 -9.92 -0.63
N LEU A 206 -7.01 -9.02 -0.28
CA LEU A 206 -6.89 -7.70 -0.84
C LEU A 206 -5.72 -7.68 -1.83
N ARG A 207 -6.01 -7.43 -3.11
CA ARG A 207 -5.01 -7.13 -4.13
C ARG A 207 -4.69 -5.63 -4.11
N LEU A 208 -3.47 -5.29 -3.72
CA LEU A 208 -2.95 -3.93 -3.74
C LEU A 208 -2.08 -3.72 -4.99
N ASP A 209 -2.45 -2.78 -5.85
CA ASP A 209 -1.61 -2.33 -6.96
C ASP A 209 -0.82 -1.09 -6.53
N LEU A 210 0.45 -1.30 -6.17
CA LEU A 210 1.39 -0.27 -5.74
C LEU A 210 2.38 0.08 -6.86
N SER A 211 2.13 -0.32 -8.11
CA SER A 211 3.03 -0.11 -9.25
C SER A 211 3.42 1.36 -9.48
N LYS A 212 2.53 2.28 -9.14
CA LYS A 212 2.74 3.75 -9.23
C LYS A 212 3.38 4.36 -7.98
N ARG A 213 3.70 3.56 -6.96
CA ARG A 213 4.20 4.00 -5.65
C ARG A 213 5.65 3.56 -5.43
N GLN A 214 6.54 3.78 -6.40
CA GLN A 214 7.94 3.34 -6.37
C GLN A 214 8.85 4.25 -5.51
N ASN A 215 8.63 5.56 -5.58
CA ASN A 215 9.48 6.56 -4.93
C ASN A 215 8.72 7.23 -3.78
N MET A 216 8.52 6.47 -2.70
CA MET A 216 7.77 6.93 -1.52
C MET A 216 8.70 7.04 -0.32
N GLU A 217 8.54 8.12 0.46
CA GLU A 217 9.10 8.24 1.81
C GLU A 217 8.22 7.56 2.86
N ARG A 218 6.91 7.47 2.56
CA ARG A 218 5.92 6.81 3.40
C ARG A 218 4.97 6.02 2.52
N LEU A 219 4.67 4.79 2.90
CA LEU A 219 3.62 3.98 2.29
C LEU A 219 3.06 3.03 3.35
N ASP A 220 1.90 3.34 3.91
CA ASP A 220 1.23 2.56 4.95
C ASP A 220 -0.10 2.01 4.43
N LEU A 221 -0.38 0.74 4.70
CA LEU A 221 -1.75 0.24 4.74
C LEU A 221 -2.30 0.53 6.14
N VAL A 222 -3.41 1.24 6.21
CA VAL A 222 -4.04 1.64 7.47
C VAL A 222 -5.43 1.05 7.57
N MET A 223 -5.76 0.49 8.72
CA MET A 223 -7.06 -0.09 9.03
C MET A 223 -7.44 0.21 10.47
N ASP A 224 -8.74 0.32 10.74
CA ASP A 224 -9.26 0.35 12.09
C ASP A 224 -9.66 -1.07 12.47
N VAL A 225 -9.28 -1.52 13.68
CA VAL A 225 -9.55 -2.89 14.14
C VAL A 225 -10.22 -2.85 15.51
N TRP A 226 -11.32 -3.58 15.64
CA TRP A 226 -11.98 -3.86 16.91
C TRP A 226 -11.83 -5.35 17.19
N ALA A 227 -11.44 -5.74 18.40
CA ALA A 227 -11.22 -7.15 18.71
C ALA A 227 -11.59 -7.50 20.15
N ASP A 228 -12.79 -8.04 20.39
CA ASP A 228 -13.06 -8.82 21.60
C ASP A 228 -12.82 -10.30 21.29
N ALA A 229 -11.55 -10.66 21.11
CA ALA A 229 -11.15 -12.02 20.78
C ALA A 229 -10.90 -12.82 22.07
N ALA A 230 -11.38 -14.06 22.10
CA ALA A 230 -10.97 -15.03 23.11
C ALA A 230 -9.46 -15.36 22.97
N PRO A 231 -8.83 -15.99 23.98
CA PRO A 231 -7.39 -16.29 23.96
C PRO A 231 -6.92 -17.14 22.76
N ASP A 232 -7.84 -17.91 22.18
CA ASP A 232 -7.68 -18.80 21.02
C ASP A 232 -8.23 -18.19 19.72
N GLU A 233 -8.48 -16.87 19.72
CA GLU A 233 -9.00 -16.12 18.58
C GLU A 233 -8.06 -14.97 18.16
N GLY A 234 -8.02 -14.72 16.86
CA GLY A 234 -7.18 -13.63 16.33
C GLY A 234 -7.45 -13.28 14.88
N LEU A 235 -7.07 -12.05 14.54
CA LEU A 235 -6.94 -11.56 13.19
C LEU A 235 -5.46 -11.60 12.83
N PHE A 236 -5.16 -12.23 11.71
CA PHE A 236 -3.84 -12.28 11.12
C PHE A 236 -3.91 -11.62 9.74
N VAL A 237 -3.03 -10.66 9.52
CA VAL A 237 -2.84 -10.06 8.22
C VAL A 237 -1.58 -10.66 7.62
N ASN A 238 -1.74 -11.37 6.51
CA ASN A 238 -0.64 -12.09 5.86
C ASN A 238 -0.28 -11.45 4.52
N TYR A 239 1.01 -11.39 4.20
CA TYR A 239 1.46 -11.28 2.82
C TYR A 239 1.31 -12.64 2.14
N VAL A 240 0.78 -12.65 0.92
CA VAL A 240 0.64 -13.85 0.09
C VAL A 240 1.31 -13.63 -1.27
N ALA A 241 2.23 -14.53 -1.62
CA ALA A 241 2.83 -14.61 -2.94
C ALA A 241 2.37 -15.89 -3.65
N TYR A 242 2.19 -15.78 -4.96
CA TYR A 242 1.86 -16.90 -5.83
C TYR A 242 3.03 -17.21 -6.75
N ASP A 243 3.21 -18.49 -7.10
CA ASP A 243 4.18 -18.89 -8.11
C ASP A 243 3.62 -18.68 -9.53
N ARG A 244 4.29 -19.27 -10.53
CA ARG A 244 3.90 -19.15 -11.94
C ARG A 244 2.70 -20.04 -12.29
N SER A 245 2.41 -21.10 -11.55
CA SER A 245 1.18 -21.90 -11.73
C SER A 245 -0.03 -21.25 -11.07
N GLY A 246 0.19 -20.25 -10.21
CA GLY A 246 -0.86 -19.57 -9.46
C GLY A 246 -1.11 -20.21 -8.09
N ASP A 247 -0.24 -21.13 -7.66
CA ASP A 247 -0.29 -21.73 -6.34
C ASP A 247 0.38 -20.81 -5.31
N VAL A 248 -0.02 -20.92 -4.04
CA VAL A 248 0.58 -20.12 -2.96
C VAL A 248 2.02 -20.57 -2.73
N ALA A 249 2.97 -19.71 -3.10
CA ALA A 249 4.40 -19.94 -2.94
C ALA A 249 4.92 -19.48 -1.57
N GLU A 250 4.35 -18.40 -1.05
CA GLU A 250 4.77 -17.80 0.22
C GLU A 250 3.57 -17.19 0.94
N ARG A 251 3.49 -17.41 2.25
CA ARG A 251 2.51 -16.80 3.14
C ARG A 251 3.20 -16.41 4.44
N ARG A 252 3.19 -15.11 4.75
CA ARG A 252 3.95 -14.52 5.87
C ARG A 252 3.04 -13.68 6.75
N PRO A 253 2.93 -13.93 8.06
CA PRO A 253 2.16 -13.06 8.95
C PRO A 253 2.91 -11.74 9.15
N ILE A 254 2.30 -10.63 8.74
CA ILE A 254 2.92 -9.30 8.77
C ILE A 254 2.28 -8.38 9.81
N TYR A 255 1.12 -8.78 10.34
CA TYR A 255 0.47 -8.16 11.49
C TYR A 255 -0.49 -9.16 12.14
N SER A 256 -0.69 -9.05 13.45
CA SER A 256 -1.70 -9.82 14.18
C SER A 256 -2.38 -8.95 15.23
N ALA A 257 -3.69 -9.13 15.37
CA ALA A 257 -4.48 -8.60 16.48
C ALA A 257 -5.11 -9.78 17.22
N THR A 258 -4.63 -10.03 18.44
CA THR A 258 -5.03 -11.16 19.29
C THR A 258 -5.45 -10.62 20.66
N GLY A 259 -6.32 -11.35 21.35
CA GLY A 259 -6.79 -11.00 22.69
C GLY A 259 -7.88 -9.93 22.74
N ARG A 260 -8.25 -9.52 23.97
CA ARG A 260 -9.38 -8.63 24.25
C ARG A 260 -8.99 -7.15 24.19
N LEU A 261 -9.13 -6.57 23.02
CA LEU A 261 -9.26 -5.13 22.79
C LEU A 261 -10.76 -4.81 22.64
N SER A 262 -11.47 -4.70 23.77
CA SER A 262 -12.91 -4.35 23.80
C SER A 262 -13.21 -2.89 23.42
N ALA A 263 -12.35 -2.29 22.58
CA ALA A 263 -12.43 -0.95 22.03
C ALA A 263 -11.72 -0.91 20.66
N TRP A 264 -12.05 0.07 19.84
CA TRP A 264 -11.38 0.27 18.55
C TRP A 264 -9.92 0.66 18.72
N ALA A 265 -9.02 -0.17 18.20
CA ALA A 265 -7.66 0.21 17.89
C ALA A 265 -7.67 0.97 16.55
N ARG A 266 -7.88 2.28 16.59
CA ARG A 266 -7.96 3.12 15.38
C ARG A 266 -6.59 3.31 14.75
N GLY A 267 -6.55 3.36 13.42
CA GLY A 267 -5.35 3.71 12.65
C GLY A 267 -4.19 2.72 12.78
N GLN A 268 -4.47 1.41 12.85
CA GLN A 268 -3.43 0.39 12.81
C GLN A 268 -2.69 0.47 11.47
N ARG A 269 -1.36 0.59 11.52
CA ARG A 269 -0.51 0.84 10.35
C ARG A 269 0.40 -0.34 10.06
N LEU A 270 0.40 -0.78 8.81
CA LEU A 270 1.40 -1.68 8.26
C LEU A 270 2.30 -0.87 7.32
N ASN A 271 3.58 -0.74 7.67
CA ASN A 271 4.57 -0.06 6.83
C ASN A 271 4.90 -0.94 5.62
N LEU A 272 4.43 -0.54 4.44
CA LEU A 272 4.62 -1.28 3.18
C LEU A 272 6.00 -1.03 2.54
N LEU A 273 6.80 -0.11 3.09
CA LEU A 273 8.19 0.10 2.66
C LEU A 273 9.18 -0.82 3.40
N ASP A 274 8.83 -1.26 4.62
CA ASP A 274 9.65 -2.13 5.47
C ASP A 274 8.74 -3.15 6.19
N VAL A 275 8.13 -4.02 5.39
CA VAL A 275 7.26 -5.10 5.89
C VAL A 275 8.14 -6.16 6.53
N ARG A 276 7.71 -6.64 7.71
CA ARG A 276 8.43 -7.66 8.49
C ARG A 276 7.50 -8.81 8.79
N ASP A 277 8.05 -10.02 8.80
CA ASP A 277 7.34 -11.19 9.30
C ASP A 277 7.35 -11.13 10.84
N ALA A 278 6.18 -11.34 11.45
CA ALA A 278 6.00 -11.32 12.89
C ALA A 278 6.71 -12.49 13.60
N LEU A 279 6.89 -13.62 12.90
CA LEU A 279 7.53 -14.83 13.39
C LEU A 279 9.01 -14.95 12.95
N ASP A 280 9.38 -14.29 11.86
CA ASP A 280 10.75 -14.23 11.33
C ASP A 280 11.21 -12.77 11.10
N PRO A 281 11.69 -12.08 12.14
CA PRO A 281 12.08 -10.67 12.03
C PRO A 281 13.25 -10.39 11.07
N ALA A 282 13.98 -11.43 10.65
CA ALA A 282 15.05 -11.32 9.66
C ALA A 282 14.48 -11.18 8.24
N TRP A 283 13.28 -11.73 7.99
CA TRP A 283 12.57 -11.51 6.75
C TRP A 283 12.05 -10.07 6.68
N ARG A 284 12.45 -9.39 5.61
CA ARG A 284 12.03 -8.02 5.33
C ARG A 284 11.75 -7.83 3.85
N ALA A 285 10.72 -7.08 3.54
CA ALA A 285 10.38 -6.76 2.16
C ALA A 285 9.86 -5.33 2.02
N SER A 286 10.18 -4.72 0.88
CA SER A 286 9.50 -3.50 0.42
C SER A 286 8.50 -3.88 -0.66
N PHE A 287 7.27 -3.39 -0.53
CA PHE A 287 6.19 -3.59 -1.49
C PHE A 287 6.01 -2.41 -2.45
N ALA A 288 6.81 -1.36 -2.31
CA ALA A 288 6.83 -0.22 -3.22
C ALA A 288 6.99 -0.67 -4.68
N GLY A 289 6.15 -0.15 -5.57
CA GLY A 289 6.23 -0.47 -7.00
C GLY A 289 5.69 -1.84 -7.43
N ARG A 290 5.09 -2.61 -6.52
CA ARG A 290 4.66 -4.00 -6.80
C ARG A 290 3.14 -4.15 -6.76
N VAL A 291 2.64 -5.22 -7.36
CA VAL A 291 1.30 -5.73 -7.05
C VAL A 291 1.46 -6.79 -5.97
N VAL A 292 0.80 -6.60 -4.83
CA VAL A 292 0.89 -7.51 -3.68
C VAL A 292 -0.48 -7.96 -3.23
N HIS A 293 -0.53 -9.16 -2.64
CA HIS A 293 -1.76 -9.69 -2.06
C HIS A 293 -1.61 -9.72 -0.54
N VAL A 294 -2.58 -9.14 0.14
CA VAL A 294 -2.66 -9.12 1.59
C VAL A 294 -3.92 -9.88 1.98
N GLU A 295 -3.77 -10.92 2.79
CA GLU A 295 -4.88 -11.71 3.30
C GLU A 295 -5.26 -11.22 4.69
N LEU A 296 -6.56 -11.03 4.94
CA LEU A 296 -7.10 -10.99 6.30
C LEU A 296 -7.61 -12.38 6.63
N LEU A 297 -6.98 -13.02 7.60
CA LEU A 297 -7.38 -14.32 8.15
C LEU A 297 -7.94 -14.10 9.55
N PHE A 298 -9.19 -14.48 9.76
CA PHE A 298 -9.67 -14.74 11.11
C PHE A 298 -9.38 -16.20 11.45
N HIS A 299 -8.96 -16.46 12.68
CA HIS A 299 -8.79 -17.80 13.21
C HIS A 299 -9.39 -17.87 14.59
N SER A 300 -10.24 -18.88 14.81
CA SER A 300 -10.73 -19.33 16.11
C SER A 300 -10.44 -20.82 16.22
N HIS A 301 -9.85 -21.24 17.34
CA HIS A 301 -9.51 -22.63 17.64
C HIS A 301 -10.23 -23.05 18.92
N GLY A 302 -10.69 -24.30 19.05
CA GLY A 302 -11.22 -24.85 20.30
C GLY A 302 -12.67 -25.30 20.22
N SER A 303 -13.23 -25.75 21.35
CA SER A 303 -14.58 -26.34 21.41
C SER A 303 -15.65 -25.40 21.98
N THR A 304 -15.28 -24.21 22.45
CA THR A 304 -16.19 -23.25 23.10
C THR A 304 -16.30 -21.98 22.28
N PRO A 305 -17.51 -21.41 22.12
CA PRO A 305 -17.67 -20.11 21.47
C PRO A 305 -16.81 -19.04 22.15
N GLY A 306 -16.18 -18.18 21.35
CA GLY A 306 -15.20 -17.21 21.81
C GLY A 306 -15.79 -15.86 22.23
N GLY A 307 -15.06 -14.77 21.99
CA GLY A 307 -15.50 -13.42 22.33
C GLY A 307 -16.49 -12.85 21.30
N ALA A 308 -16.88 -11.58 21.46
CA ALA A 308 -17.78 -10.92 20.50
C ALA A 308 -17.13 -10.67 19.12
N GLY A 309 -15.85 -11.00 18.98
CA GLY A 309 -15.18 -11.23 17.70
C GLY A 309 -14.27 -10.11 17.23
N ILE A 310 -14.02 -10.07 15.92
CA ILE A 310 -13.11 -9.10 15.29
C ILE A 310 -13.78 -8.41 14.11
N PHE A 311 -13.67 -7.08 14.06
CA PHE A 311 -14.20 -6.25 12.99
C PHE A 311 -13.10 -5.35 12.43
N VAL A 312 -13.14 -5.12 11.13
CA VAL A 312 -12.19 -4.27 10.40
C VAL A 312 -12.95 -3.16 9.68
N ASP A 313 -12.42 -1.94 9.71
CA ASP A 313 -13.05 -0.79 9.07
C ASP A 313 -12.02 0.20 8.51
N ASN A 314 -12.47 1.14 7.68
CA ASN A 314 -11.69 2.27 7.14
C ASN A 314 -10.33 1.88 6.54
N VAL A 315 -10.32 0.87 5.68
CA VAL A 315 -9.10 0.40 5.01
C VAL A 315 -8.66 1.46 4.00
N ARG A 316 -7.42 1.94 4.14
CA ARG A 316 -6.87 3.02 3.32
C ARG A 316 -5.36 2.90 3.14
N LEU A 317 -4.86 3.48 2.07
CA LEU A 317 -3.43 3.70 1.86
C LEU A 317 -3.09 5.13 2.25
N VAL A 318 -2.03 5.30 3.04
CA VAL A 318 -1.43 6.61 3.33
C VAL A 318 -0.05 6.62 2.71
N SER A 319 0.22 7.59 1.84
CA SER A 319 1.49 7.66 1.12
C SER A 319 2.05 9.06 1.06
N ARG A 320 3.38 9.17 1.05
CA ARG A 320 4.11 10.41 0.82
C ARG A 320 5.17 10.15 -0.23
N ALA A 321 5.14 10.91 -1.32
CA ALA A 321 6.20 10.86 -2.30
C ALA A 321 7.53 11.29 -1.67
N ALA A 322 8.63 10.67 -2.08
CA ALA A 322 9.93 11.10 -1.63
C ALA A 322 10.17 12.56 -2.06
N THR A 323 10.59 13.39 -1.12
CA THR A 323 11.02 14.76 -1.36
C THR A 323 12.31 14.67 -2.15
N VAL A 324 12.23 14.82 -3.47
CA VAL A 324 13.42 14.99 -4.28
C VAL A 324 14.03 16.32 -3.84
N PRO A 325 15.24 16.35 -3.26
CA PRO A 325 15.91 17.61 -3.01
C PRO A 325 16.08 18.27 -4.37
N VAL A 326 15.25 19.28 -4.64
CA VAL A 326 15.50 20.19 -5.75
C VAL A 326 16.75 20.93 -5.32
N THR A 327 17.92 20.43 -5.69
CA THR A 327 19.11 21.27 -5.70
C THR A 327 18.71 22.47 -6.55
N PRO A 328 18.76 23.72 -6.04
CA PRO A 328 18.43 24.86 -6.87
C PRO A 328 19.33 24.77 -8.08
N VAL A 329 18.75 24.40 -9.23
CA VAL A 329 19.44 24.49 -10.51
C VAL A 329 19.75 25.97 -10.61
N PRO A 330 21.02 26.37 -10.60
CA PRO A 330 21.35 27.78 -10.63
C PRO A 330 20.68 28.34 -11.87
N THR A 331 19.80 29.34 -11.67
CA THR A 331 18.98 29.88 -12.75
C THR A 331 19.91 30.22 -13.90
N PRO A 332 19.79 29.56 -15.06
CA PRO A 332 20.68 29.82 -16.18
C PRO A 332 20.61 31.31 -16.50
N SER A 333 21.77 31.94 -16.53
CA SER A 333 21.84 33.31 -17.04
C SER A 333 21.32 33.27 -18.48
N ILE A 334 20.33 34.11 -18.77
CA ILE A 334 19.77 34.20 -20.13
C ILE A 334 20.87 34.79 -21.01
N GLY A 335 21.53 33.93 -21.78
CA GLY A 335 22.74 34.30 -22.50
C GLY A 335 23.35 33.11 -23.22
N ALA A 336 23.52 33.27 -24.53
CA ALA A 336 24.20 32.30 -25.40
C ALA A 336 25.73 32.48 -25.42
N VAL A 337 26.28 33.35 -24.58
CA VAL A 337 27.71 33.69 -24.62
C VAL A 337 28.27 33.70 -23.21
N TYR A 338 29.23 32.81 -22.95
CA TYR A 338 30.07 32.80 -21.77
C TYR A 338 31.48 32.43 -22.20
N CYS A 339 32.40 33.36 -22.04
CA CYS A 339 33.79 33.17 -22.44
C CYS A 339 34.66 34.02 -21.51
N PRO A 340 35.09 33.47 -20.36
CA PRO A 340 35.96 34.18 -19.43
C PRO A 340 37.24 34.67 -20.12
N ALA A 341 37.73 35.84 -19.71
CA ALA A 341 38.98 36.38 -20.23
C ALA A 341 40.13 35.38 -20.02
N GLY A 342 40.98 35.21 -21.04
CA GLY A 342 42.12 34.27 -20.98
C GLY A 342 41.78 32.80 -21.28
N THR A 343 40.52 32.45 -21.54
CA THR A 343 40.12 31.08 -21.93
C THR A 343 39.99 30.91 -23.44
N THR A 344 40.24 29.69 -23.92
CA THR A 344 39.97 29.34 -25.34
C THR A 344 38.50 28.99 -25.47
N CYS A 345 37.79 29.71 -26.34
CA CYS A 345 36.35 29.51 -26.52
C CYS A 345 36.00 28.91 -27.87
N GLY A 346 35.07 27.96 -27.84
CA GLY A 346 34.48 27.33 -29.02
C GLY A 346 33.06 27.80 -29.25
N SER A 347 32.55 27.52 -30.45
CA SER A 347 31.16 27.72 -30.81
C SER A 347 30.42 26.38 -30.83
N LEU A 348 29.34 26.29 -30.07
CA LEU A 348 28.43 25.16 -30.06
C LEU A 348 27.14 25.55 -30.78
N GLN A 349 26.82 24.88 -31.88
CA GLN A 349 25.50 24.95 -32.50
C GLN A 349 24.64 23.79 -32.00
N VAL A 350 23.48 24.10 -31.43
CA VAL A 350 22.48 23.11 -31.03
C VAL A 350 21.30 23.19 -31.98
N GLU A 351 20.93 22.08 -32.59
CA GLU A 351 19.69 21.96 -33.36
C GLU A 351 18.71 21.00 -32.69
N ALA A 352 17.42 21.32 -32.77
CA ALA A 352 16.34 20.47 -32.32
C ALA A 352 15.31 20.27 -33.43
N PHE A 353 14.89 19.03 -33.65
CA PHE A 353 13.86 18.70 -34.63
C PHE A 353 13.16 17.38 -34.33
N ILE A 354 11.96 17.24 -34.88
CA ILE A 354 11.22 15.99 -34.94
C ILE A 354 11.82 15.17 -36.08
N ASP A 355 12.37 14.01 -35.74
CA ASP A 355 12.85 12.99 -36.66
C ASP A 355 11.85 11.83 -36.58
N TYR A 356 10.92 11.76 -37.54
CA TYR A 356 9.85 10.76 -37.51
C TYR A 356 10.35 9.32 -37.68
N ARG A 357 11.62 9.16 -38.10
CA ARG A 357 12.25 7.89 -38.44
C ARG A 357 13.34 7.52 -37.43
N CYS A 358 13.79 8.49 -36.63
CA CYS A 358 14.93 8.39 -35.72
C CYS A 358 16.22 7.90 -36.41
N ASP A 359 16.42 8.24 -37.69
CA ASP A 359 17.59 7.80 -38.48
C ASP A 359 18.81 8.73 -38.33
N GLY A 360 18.63 9.86 -37.64
CA GLY A 360 19.71 10.76 -37.28
C GLY A 360 19.94 11.92 -38.26
N ASN A 361 19.31 11.89 -39.44
CA ASN A 361 19.49 12.87 -40.50
C ASN A 361 18.21 13.65 -40.77
N TYR A 362 18.28 14.97 -40.55
CA TYR A 362 17.20 15.87 -40.92
C TYR A 362 16.95 15.82 -42.43
N GLN A 363 15.73 15.46 -42.82
CA GLN A 363 15.25 15.52 -44.19
C GLN A 363 14.17 16.59 -44.33
N GLN A 364 14.43 17.57 -45.18
CA GLN A 364 13.47 18.62 -45.49
C GLN A 364 12.20 18.03 -46.11
N GLY A 365 11.04 18.47 -45.64
CA GLY A 365 9.73 17.98 -46.08
C GLY A 365 9.24 16.73 -45.35
N VAL A 366 10.12 16.02 -44.64
CA VAL A 366 9.76 14.88 -43.78
C VAL A 366 9.84 15.27 -42.31
N ASP A 367 10.97 15.84 -41.91
CA ASP A 367 11.25 16.20 -40.53
C ASP A 367 10.88 17.66 -40.24
N ARG A 368 10.63 17.99 -38.97
CA ARG A 368 10.18 19.33 -38.56
C ARG A 368 11.11 19.95 -37.54
N LYS A 369 11.71 21.10 -37.87
CA LYS A 369 12.52 21.88 -36.92
C LYS A 369 11.68 22.34 -35.71
N LEU A 370 12.26 22.26 -34.52
CA LEU A 370 11.61 22.64 -33.26
C LEU A 370 12.16 23.97 -32.76
N GLY A 371 11.44 25.05 -33.08
CA GLY A 371 11.71 26.38 -32.55
C GLY A 371 11.20 26.56 -31.12
N ARG A 372 11.70 27.61 -30.46
CA ARG A 372 11.32 28.02 -29.09
C ARG A 372 11.47 26.92 -28.04
N GLN A 373 12.39 26.01 -28.26
CA GLN A 373 12.73 24.99 -27.28
C GLN A 373 13.87 25.47 -26.40
N TRP A 374 13.73 25.23 -25.10
CA TRP A 374 14.78 25.60 -24.16
C TRP A 374 15.95 24.62 -24.26
N VAL A 375 17.15 25.19 -24.41
CA VAL A 375 18.42 24.47 -24.36
C VAL A 375 19.23 25.05 -23.21
N GLU A 376 19.72 24.17 -22.36
CA GLU A 376 20.57 24.52 -21.24
C GLU A 376 21.96 23.90 -21.44
N VAL A 377 22.98 24.68 -21.07
CA VAL A 377 24.38 24.27 -21.09
C VAL A 377 24.97 24.57 -19.73
N LEU A 378 25.49 23.53 -19.08
CA LEU A 378 26.31 23.66 -17.88
C LEU A 378 27.77 23.58 -18.31
N ALA A 379 28.47 24.73 -18.31
CA ALA A 379 29.91 24.80 -18.60
C ALA A 379 30.67 24.95 -17.28
N GLY A 380 31.26 23.86 -16.80
CA GLY A 380 31.78 23.79 -15.44
C GLY A 380 30.65 23.98 -14.41
N ALA A 381 30.73 25.04 -13.60
CA ALA A 381 29.68 25.41 -12.64
C ALA A 381 28.71 26.50 -13.16
N THR A 382 28.90 26.97 -14.39
CA THR A 382 28.14 28.10 -14.94
C THR A 382 26.96 27.60 -15.80
N PRO A 383 25.71 27.84 -15.38
CA PRO A 383 24.53 27.51 -16.18
C PRO A 383 24.24 28.60 -17.21
N LEU A 384 23.98 28.17 -18.44
CA LEU A 384 23.63 29.03 -19.58
C LEU A 384 22.39 28.47 -20.24
N GLY A 385 21.57 29.37 -20.77
CA GLY A 385 20.30 28.98 -21.35
C GLY A 385 19.90 29.84 -22.52
N ALA A 386 19.34 29.21 -23.55
CA ALA A 386 18.80 29.89 -24.70
C ALA A 386 17.64 29.11 -25.34
N PHE A 387 16.66 29.83 -25.87
CA PHE A 387 15.65 29.25 -26.74
C PHE A 387 16.20 29.02 -28.14
N THR A 388 15.82 27.90 -28.76
CA THR A 388 16.03 27.72 -30.20
C THR A 388 15.24 28.77 -30.99
N LYS A 389 15.88 29.31 -32.04
CA LYS A 389 15.21 30.18 -33.01
C LYS A 389 14.08 29.42 -33.74
N PRO A 390 13.16 30.08 -34.45
CA PRO A 390 12.15 29.40 -35.28
C PRO A 390 12.74 28.37 -36.26
N SER A 391 13.99 28.54 -36.68
CA SER A 391 14.76 27.57 -37.48
C SER A 391 15.13 26.26 -36.75
N GLY A 392 14.79 26.15 -35.46
CA GLY A 392 15.12 25.02 -34.59
C GLY A 392 16.59 24.98 -34.16
N SER A 393 17.30 26.10 -34.19
CA SER A 393 18.72 26.15 -33.82
C SER A 393 19.02 27.28 -32.83
N THR A 394 19.96 27.04 -31.93
CA THR A 394 20.61 28.08 -31.12
C THR A 394 22.13 27.91 -31.15
N PHE A 395 22.85 28.95 -30.76
CA PHE A 395 24.31 28.96 -30.73
C PHE A 395 24.78 29.35 -29.35
N PHE A 396 25.83 28.70 -28.87
CA PHE A 396 26.55 29.08 -27.67
C PHE A 396 28.00 29.39 -28.00
N ARG A 397 28.60 30.31 -27.27
CA ARG A 397 30.05 30.50 -27.20
C ARG A 397 30.50 30.18 -25.79
N LEU A 398 31.39 29.20 -25.64
CA LEU A 398 31.68 28.51 -24.38
C LEU A 398 33.19 28.28 -24.22
N PRO A 399 33.74 28.27 -22.98
CA PRO A 399 35.11 27.85 -22.72
C PRO A 399 35.25 26.35 -22.99
N ILE A 400 36.17 25.94 -23.87
CA ILE A 400 36.30 24.53 -24.31
C ILE A 400 37.25 23.69 -23.48
N ASP A 401 37.99 24.33 -22.58
CA ASP A 401 38.91 23.71 -21.63
C ASP A 401 38.18 23.01 -20.47
N GLN A 402 36.85 23.14 -20.38
CA GLN A 402 36.04 22.52 -19.34
C GLN A 402 35.05 21.50 -19.94
N PRO A 403 34.76 20.40 -19.22
CA PRO A 403 33.66 19.52 -19.60
C PRO A 403 32.33 20.27 -19.50
N MET A 404 31.44 19.99 -20.44
CA MET A 404 30.14 20.64 -20.52
C MET A 404 29.03 19.62 -20.62
N THR A 405 27.90 19.91 -19.99
CA THR A 405 26.68 19.12 -20.15
C THR A 405 25.64 19.96 -20.88
N VAL A 406 25.11 19.45 -21.98
CA VAL A 406 24.07 20.11 -22.77
C VAL A 406 22.78 19.33 -22.63
N SER A 407 21.72 20.01 -22.21
CA SER A 407 20.38 19.44 -22.04
C SER A 407 19.36 20.18 -22.89
N PHE A 408 18.31 19.45 -23.24
CA PHE A 408 17.20 19.94 -24.05
C PHE A 408 15.88 19.64 -23.35
N THR A 409 15.01 20.65 -23.22
CA THR A 409 13.67 20.44 -22.66
C THR A 409 12.80 19.75 -23.70
N LEU A 410 12.40 18.52 -23.41
CA LEU A 410 11.54 17.71 -24.27
C LEU A 410 10.15 18.35 -24.39
N PRO A 411 9.64 18.62 -25.61
CA PRO A 411 8.28 19.10 -25.79
C PRO A 411 7.27 18.06 -25.31
N ALA A 412 6.14 18.52 -24.76
CA ALA A 412 5.03 17.64 -24.40
C ALA A 412 4.58 16.77 -25.59
N GLY A 413 4.21 15.52 -25.32
CA GLY A 413 3.77 14.56 -26.34
C GLY A 413 4.87 14.01 -27.24
N HIS A 414 6.15 14.18 -26.90
CA HIS A 414 7.29 13.63 -27.64
C HIS A 414 8.17 12.77 -26.74
N LYS A 415 9.03 11.94 -27.34
CA LYS A 415 10.13 11.23 -26.69
C LYS A 415 11.43 11.43 -27.46
N MET A 416 12.58 11.31 -26.79
CA MET A 416 13.88 11.33 -27.45
C MET A 416 14.05 10.11 -28.37
N CYS A 417 14.68 10.30 -29.53
CA CYS A 417 15.16 9.17 -30.34
C CYS A 417 16.29 8.44 -29.61
N ALA A 418 16.37 7.11 -29.76
CA ALA A 418 17.37 6.29 -29.08
C ALA A 418 18.83 6.71 -29.37
N ASN A 419 19.09 7.24 -30.58
CA ASN A 419 20.39 7.75 -30.99
C ASN A 419 20.63 9.22 -30.57
N SER A 420 19.75 9.83 -29.77
CA SER A 420 19.82 11.23 -29.36
C SER A 420 19.87 11.36 -27.83
N PRO A 421 21.02 11.09 -27.20
CA PRO A 421 21.14 11.17 -25.75
C PRO A 421 20.84 12.59 -25.24
N ASN A 422 20.16 12.66 -24.11
CA ASN A 422 19.85 13.88 -23.38
C ASN A 422 19.86 13.55 -21.87
N PRO A 423 20.79 14.10 -21.08
CA PRO A 423 21.79 15.10 -21.47
C PRO A 423 22.93 14.52 -22.33
N LEU A 424 23.69 15.42 -22.98
CA LEU A 424 24.91 15.10 -23.72
C LEU A 424 26.11 15.76 -23.05
N THR A 425 27.16 15.01 -22.77
CA THR A 425 28.44 15.54 -22.28
C THR A 425 29.37 15.83 -23.44
N LEU A 426 29.99 17.02 -23.43
CA LEU A 426 31.00 17.47 -24.39
C LEU A 426 32.32 17.72 -23.67
N THR A 427 33.42 17.44 -24.37
CA THR A 427 34.79 17.68 -23.91
C THR A 427 35.53 18.58 -24.90
N ALA A 428 36.74 19.04 -24.55
CA ALA A 428 37.58 19.82 -25.46
C ALA A 428 37.78 19.14 -26.83
N GLY A 429 37.94 17.81 -26.84
CA GLY A 429 38.15 17.02 -28.06
C GLY A 429 36.98 17.08 -29.04
N ASP A 430 35.77 17.32 -28.56
CA ASP A 430 34.56 17.37 -29.38
C ASP A 430 34.51 18.53 -30.38
N PHE A 431 35.14 19.65 -30.04
CA PHE A 431 35.15 20.87 -30.85
C PHE A 431 36.18 20.82 -31.99
N GLY A 432 37.12 19.88 -31.92
CA GLY A 432 38.19 19.71 -32.90
C GLY A 432 39.03 20.96 -33.12
N ARG A 433 39.78 20.99 -34.23
CA ARG A 433 40.66 22.12 -34.58
C ARG A 433 39.91 23.39 -35.00
N SER A 434 38.66 23.25 -35.46
CA SER A 434 37.85 24.39 -35.89
C SER A 434 37.20 25.14 -34.73
N LEU A 435 37.35 24.63 -33.49
CA LEU A 435 36.69 25.14 -32.29
C LEU A 435 35.16 25.23 -32.46
N ARG A 436 34.58 24.34 -33.27
CA ARG A 436 33.16 24.35 -33.63
C ARG A 436 32.58 22.96 -33.44
N LYS A 437 31.53 22.85 -32.63
CA LYS A 437 30.75 21.64 -32.46
C LYS A 437 29.30 21.89 -32.88
N LYS A 438 28.73 20.92 -33.59
CA LYS A 438 27.30 20.88 -33.88
C LYS A 438 26.70 19.64 -33.25
N ILE A 439 25.63 19.81 -32.48
CA ILE A 439 24.85 18.71 -31.90
C ILE A 439 23.39 18.81 -32.33
N ARG A 440 22.69 17.68 -32.27
CA ARG A 440 21.30 17.56 -32.73
C ARG A 440 20.49 16.79 -31.69
N PHE A 441 19.49 17.43 -31.11
CA PHE A 441 18.44 16.77 -30.35
C PHE A 441 17.32 16.36 -31.29
N ARG A 442 17.02 15.06 -31.28
CA ARG A 442 16.02 14.43 -32.15
C ARG A 442 14.94 13.81 -31.29
N VAL A 443 13.70 14.13 -31.64
CA VAL A 443 12.54 13.61 -30.93
C VAL A 443 11.55 12.98 -31.92
N VAL A 444 10.69 12.12 -31.42
CA VAL A 444 9.58 11.52 -32.16
C VAL A 444 8.30 11.69 -31.35
N PRO A 445 7.12 11.91 -31.98
CA PRO A 445 5.86 11.99 -31.25
C PRO A 445 5.57 10.69 -30.50
N LEU A 446 4.96 10.81 -29.31
CA LEU A 446 4.31 9.71 -28.64
C LEU A 446 3.04 9.38 -29.42
N ARG A 447 2.91 8.15 -29.88
CA ARG A 447 1.71 7.66 -30.56
C ARG A 447 0.66 7.21 -29.57
#